data_AF-A0AA39AGN3-F1
#
_entry.id   AF-A0AA39AGN3-F1
#
_cell.length_a   1.000
_cell.length_b   1.000
_cell.length_c   1.000
_cell.angle_alpha   90.00
_cell.angle_beta   90.00
_cell.angle_gamma   90.00
#
_symmetry.space_group_name_H-M   'P 1'
#
loop_
_entity.id
_entity.type
_entity.pdbx_description
1 polymer ?
#
loop_
_entity_poly.entity_id
_entity_poly.type
_entity_poly.pdbx_seq_one_letter_code
_entity_poly.pdbx_strand_id
1 'polypeptide(L)'
;MGCMVSRLAAKFAFFPPSPATYQVKKRDDGRLVAVSSSMPIPLADDSSLDVLLIDTKRGNKIVAFYLRNPYARLTLLYSHGNAADLGQLYDLFVQLKVNLRVNLMGYDYSGYGASTGKPSESNTYADIEAVYECLETEYGVSQEDLILYGQSVGSGPTLHLAAQLPRLRGVVLHSAILSGLRVLCHVKFTLCFDIYKNVNKIRKVKCPVLVIHVSVS
;
A
#
# COMPACT_ATOMS: atom_id res chain seq x y z
N MET A 1 -0.60 17.00 -17.45
CA MET A 1 -0.47 18.20 -16.59
C MET A 1 -1.42 18.08 -15.41
N GLY A 2 -0.93 17.77 -14.21
CA GLY A 2 -1.77 17.71 -13.00
C GLY A 2 -2.15 19.11 -12.53
N CYS A 3 -3.44 19.40 -12.51
CA CYS A 3 -4.00 20.71 -12.14
C CYS A 3 -3.53 21.14 -10.73
N MET A 4 -3.26 22.43 -10.54
CA MET A 4 -2.80 23.03 -9.27
C MET A 4 -3.66 22.60 -8.07
N VAL A 5 -4.95 22.33 -8.30
CA VAL A 5 -5.89 21.86 -7.29
C VAL A 5 -5.58 20.45 -6.78
N SER A 6 -5.05 19.56 -7.63
CA SER A 6 -4.64 18.20 -7.23
C SER A 6 -3.46 18.23 -6.24
N ARG A 7 -2.52 19.18 -6.40
CA ARG A 7 -1.41 19.36 -5.45
C ARG A 7 -1.87 19.90 -4.10
N LEU A 8 -2.85 20.81 -4.10
CA LEU A 8 -3.45 21.33 -2.87
C LEU A 8 -4.24 20.25 -2.14
N ALA A 9 -5.11 19.52 -2.84
CA ALA A 9 -5.89 18.44 -2.25
C ALA A 9 -5.00 17.34 -1.66
N ALA A 10 -3.87 17.01 -2.29
CA ALA A 10 -2.91 16.05 -1.75
C ALA A 10 -2.33 16.49 -0.39
N LYS A 11 -2.05 17.78 -0.17
CA LYS A 11 -1.55 18.28 1.13
C LYS A 11 -2.54 18.09 2.28
N PHE A 12 -3.83 18.04 1.99
CA PHE A 12 -4.87 17.83 3.00
C PHE A 12 -5.32 16.37 3.12
N ALA A 13 -4.92 15.52 2.16
CA ALA A 13 -5.31 14.11 2.11
C ALA A 13 -4.23 13.17 2.63
N PHE A 14 -2.95 13.57 2.64
CA PHE A 14 -1.83 12.72 3.02
C PHE A 14 -1.01 13.36 4.13
N PHE A 15 -0.84 12.62 5.23
CA PHE A 15 -0.12 13.03 6.42
C PHE A 15 0.95 11.98 6.74
N PRO A 16 2.03 11.86 5.95
CA PRO A 16 3.11 10.92 6.25
C PRO A 16 3.73 11.23 7.63
N PRO A 17 4.14 10.19 8.40
CA PRO A 17 4.91 10.41 9.62
C PRO A 17 6.13 11.29 9.38
N SER A 18 6.36 12.27 10.26
CA SER A 18 7.50 13.18 10.19
C SER A 18 8.07 13.39 11.61
N PRO A 19 9.27 12.87 11.92
CA PRO A 19 10.12 12.06 11.03
C PRO A 19 9.53 10.68 10.72
N ALA A 20 10.02 10.03 9.65
CA ALA A 20 9.73 8.64 9.34
C ALA A 20 10.17 7.72 10.49
N THR A 21 9.47 6.62 10.72
CA THR A 21 9.73 5.75 11.88
C THR A 21 10.83 4.73 11.65
N TYR A 22 11.31 4.62 10.41
CA TYR A 22 12.42 3.76 10.03
C TYR A 22 13.29 4.40 8.94
N GLN A 23 14.50 3.88 8.78
CA GLN A 23 15.44 4.23 7.73
C GLN A 23 15.88 2.98 6.97
N VAL A 24 16.19 3.13 5.69
CA VAL A 24 16.80 2.07 4.89
C VAL A 24 18.30 2.25 4.86
N LYS A 25 19.05 1.19 5.19
CA LYS A 25 20.51 1.12 5.08
C LYS A 25 20.91 0.01 4.13
N LYS A 26 22.01 0.22 3.41
CA LYS A 26 22.64 -0.82 2.60
C LYS A 26 23.75 -1.47 3.42
N ARG A 27 23.78 -2.79 3.44
CA ARG A 27 24.86 -3.57 4.05
C ARG A 27 26.05 -3.73 3.13
N ASP A 28 27.15 -4.23 3.71
CA ASP A 28 28.38 -4.56 2.99
C ASP A 28 28.16 -5.61 1.89
N ASP A 29 27.21 -6.54 2.10
CA ASP A 29 26.80 -7.56 1.10
C ASP A 29 25.87 -6.99 0.00
N GLY A 30 25.54 -5.70 0.07
CA GLY A 30 24.67 -5.01 -0.88
C GLY A 30 23.18 -5.14 -0.60
N ARG A 31 22.74 -5.97 0.36
CA ARG A 31 21.32 -6.09 0.74
C ARG A 31 20.84 -4.85 1.49
N LEU A 32 19.58 -4.50 1.28
CA LEU A 32 18.93 -3.43 2.01
C LEU A 32 18.33 -3.96 3.31
N VAL A 33 18.37 -3.14 4.36
CA VAL A 33 17.75 -3.41 5.65
C VAL A 33 17.04 -2.18 6.19
N ALA A 34 15.96 -2.41 6.91
CA ALA A 34 15.22 -1.38 7.60
C ALA A 34 15.68 -1.30 9.06
N VAL A 35 15.91 -0.08 9.55
CA VAL A 35 16.31 0.19 10.93
C VAL A 35 15.34 1.21 11.51
N SER A 36 14.60 0.84 12.56
CA SER A 36 13.71 1.75 13.27
C SER A 36 14.36 2.24 14.57
N SER A 37 14.04 3.48 14.96
CA SER A 37 14.55 4.15 16.15
C SER A 37 13.81 3.78 17.44
N SER A 38 12.58 3.26 17.33
CA SER A 38 11.67 3.06 18.46
C SER A 38 11.31 1.61 18.74
N MET A 39 11.43 0.71 17.76
CA MET A 39 11.27 -0.73 17.93
C MET A 39 12.25 -1.48 17.03
N PRO A 40 12.86 -2.60 17.46
CA PRO A 40 13.61 -3.42 16.55
C PRO A 40 12.65 -4.06 15.54
N ILE A 41 12.61 -3.56 14.30
CA ILE A 41 12.28 -4.41 13.15
C ILE A 41 13.29 -5.57 13.27
N PRO A 42 12.87 -6.84 13.41
CA PRO A 42 13.69 -7.93 13.88
C PRO A 42 14.98 -8.04 13.10
N LEU A 43 15.93 -8.57 13.88
CA LEU A 43 17.36 -8.64 13.70
C LEU A 43 17.84 -8.73 12.27
N ALA A 44 19.10 -8.35 12.16
CA ALA A 44 19.91 -8.49 10.98
C ALA A 44 19.89 -9.88 10.25
N ASP A 45 19.23 -10.90 10.80
CA ASP A 45 19.17 -12.27 10.30
C ASP A 45 17.75 -12.81 10.04
N ASP A 46 16.68 -12.00 10.05
CA ASP A 46 15.38 -12.49 9.55
C ASP A 46 15.42 -12.65 8.02
N SER A 47 15.81 -13.84 7.55
CA SER A 47 15.83 -14.21 6.13
C SER A 47 14.44 -14.19 5.48
N SER A 48 13.37 -14.06 6.28
CA SER A 48 12.00 -13.98 5.77
C SER A 48 11.62 -12.57 5.30
N LEU A 49 12.38 -11.52 5.63
CA LEU A 49 12.14 -10.16 5.17
C LEU A 49 13.10 -9.77 4.03
N ASP A 50 12.54 -9.35 2.89
CA ASP A 50 13.26 -8.56 1.90
C ASP A 50 12.83 -7.10 2.00
N VAL A 51 13.82 -6.19 2.07
CA VAL A 51 13.62 -4.75 1.94
C VAL A 51 13.98 -4.35 0.51
N LEU A 52 13.04 -3.74 -0.18
CA LEU A 52 13.15 -3.41 -1.59
C LEU A 52 13.10 -1.90 -1.80
N LEU A 53 13.79 -1.45 -2.84
CA LEU A 53 13.70 -0.07 -3.34
C LEU A 53 13.25 -0.14 -4.80
N ILE A 54 11.99 0.21 -5.05
CA ILE A 54 11.32 0.01 -6.33
C ILE A 54 11.19 1.35 -7.06
N ASP A 55 11.60 1.38 -8.32
CA ASP A 55 11.41 2.52 -9.21
C ASP A 55 9.98 2.57 -9.76
N THR A 56 9.36 3.74 -9.67
CA THR A 56 8.00 3.95 -10.17
C THR A 56 8.04 4.60 -11.54
N LYS A 57 7.00 4.38 -12.37
CA LYS A 57 6.86 5.04 -13.69
C LYS A 57 6.81 6.57 -13.64
N ARG A 58 6.67 7.16 -12.44
CA ARG A 58 6.65 8.60 -12.21
C ARG A 58 7.99 9.14 -11.68
N GLY A 59 9.03 8.32 -11.63
CA GLY A 59 10.39 8.72 -11.26
C GLY A 59 10.64 8.82 -9.76
N ASN A 60 9.73 8.32 -8.92
CA ASN A 60 9.98 8.18 -7.48
C ASN A 60 10.54 6.78 -7.18
N LYS A 61 11.27 6.67 -6.07
CA LYS A 61 11.75 5.41 -5.51
C LYS A 61 10.97 5.15 -4.22
N ILE A 62 10.25 4.03 -4.17
CA ILE A 62 9.45 3.64 -3.02
C ILE A 62 10.05 2.44 -2.31
N VAL A 63 9.86 2.37 -1.01
CA VAL A 63 10.29 1.23 -0.20
C VAL A 63 9.16 0.22 -0.10
N ALA A 64 9.50 -1.07 -0.22
CA ALA A 64 8.58 -2.17 0.05
C ALA A 64 9.22 -3.24 0.92
N PHE A 65 8.41 -3.85 1.78
CA PHE A 65 8.78 -4.98 2.63
C PHE A 65 8.04 -6.22 2.13
N TYR A 66 8.80 -7.25 1.76
CA TYR A 66 8.27 -8.55 1.40
C TYR A 66 8.59 -9.56 2.50
N LEU A 67 7.55 -10.04 3.19
CA LEU A 67 7.66 -11.05 4.21
C LEU A 67 7.24 -12.41 3.65
N ARG A 68 8.20 -13.33 3.56
CA ARG A 68 7.99 -14.71 3.13
C ARG A 68 7.40 -15.58 4.25
N ASN A 69 6.46 -16.44 3.89
CA ASN A 69 6.02 -17.54 4.72
C ASN A 69 6.23 -18.86 3.94
N PRO A 70 7.03 -19.81 4.44
CA PRO A 70 7.31 -21.08 3.74
C PRO A 70 6.07 -21.91 3.41
N TYR A 71 4.97 -21.70 4.11
CA TYR A 71 3.70 -22.41 3.90
C TYR A 71 2.68 -21.61 3.10
N ALA A 72 3.05 -20.43 2.60
CA ALA A 72 2.14 -19.57 1.86
C ALA A 72 1.81 -20.14 0.48
N ARG A 73 0.52 -20.13 0.17
CA ARG A 73 0.00 -20.34 -1.19
C ARG A 73 -0.51 -19.06 -1.84
N LEU A 74 -0.69 -18.01 -1.03
CA LEU A 74 -1.24 -16.73 -1.46
C LEU A 74 -0.32 -15.61 -1.00
N THR A 75 -0.34 -14.51 -1.74
CA THR A 75 0.38 -13.28 -1.41
C THR A 75 -0.62 -12.16 -1.15
N LEU A 76 -0.45 -11.44 -0.05
CA LEU A 76 -1.23 -10.27 0.32
C LEU A 76 -0.45 -9.00 -0.03
N LEU A 77 -0.95 -8.19 -0.97
CA LEU A 77 -0.41 -6.86 -1.26
C LEU A 77 -1.19 -5.81 -0.44
N TYR A 78 -0.51 -5.18 0.51
CA TYR A 78 -1.09 -4.31 1.52
C TYR A 78 -0.84 -2.82 1.22
N SER A 79 -1.91 -2.10 0.89
CA SER A 79 -1.94 -0.64 0.77
C SER A 79 -2.38 -0.03 2.11
N HIS A 80 -1.44 0.60 2.82
CA HIS A 80 -1.66 1.08 4.18
C HIS A 80 -2.54 2.33 4.31
N GLY A 81 -2.97 2.59 5.55
CA GLY A 81 -3.73 3.79 5.91
C GLY A 81 -2.88 5.07 5.89
N ASN A 82 -3.55 6.20 6.08
CA ASN A 82 -2.86 7.49 6.24
C ASN A 82 -2.10 7.53 7.58
N ALA A 83 -1.13 8.44 7.72
CA ALA A 83 -0.36 8.63 8.96
C ALA A 83 0.28 7.35 9.53
N ALA A 84 0.61 6.41 8.64
CA ALA A 84 1.35 5.20 8.94
C ALA A 84 2.49 5.04 7.92
N ASP A 85 3.57 4.36 8.33
CA ASP A 85 4.61 3.87 7.43
C ASP A 85 4.94 2.40 7.72
N LEU A 86 5.77 1.78 6.88
CA LEU A 86 6.12 0.36 7.02
C LEU A 86 6.76 0.01 8.36
N GLY A 87 7.51 0.94 8.98
CA GLY A 87 8.13 0.71 10.28
C GLY A 87 7.09 0.49 11.37
N GLN A 88 6.03 1.31 11.39
CA GLN A 88 4.93 1.18 12.36
C GLN A 88 4.07 -0.06 12.13
N LEU A 89 3.94 -0.49 10.88
CA LEU A 89 3.06 -1.61 10.50
C LEU A 89 3.76 -2.97 10.50
N TYR A 90 5.07 -3.01 10.75
CA TYR A 90 5.86 -4.23 10.65
C TYR A 90 5.31 -5.37 11.54
N ASP A 91 5.04 -5.10 12.82
CA ASP A 91 4.52 -6.12 13.73
C ASP A 91 3.15 -6.65 13.28
N LEU A 92 2.27 -5.75 12.80
CA LEU A 92 0.99 -6.14 12.19
C LEU A 92 1.21 -7.06 10.99
N PHE A 93 2.19 -6.75 10.12
CA PHE A 93 2.50 -7.58 8.96
C PHE A 93 3.02 -8.96 9.35
N VAL A 94 3.88 -9.06 10.37
CA VAL A 94 4.33 -10.35 10.91
C VAL A 94 3.13 -11.16 11.42
N GLN A 95 2.23 -10.53 12.18
CA GLN A 95 1.04 -11.19 12.70
C GLN A 95 0.10 -11.65 11.57
N LEU A 96 -0.15 -10.82 10.57
CA LEU A 96 -0.97 -11.18 9.40
C LEU A 96 -0.35 -12.35 8.62
N LYS A 97 0.96 -12.28 8.34
CA LYS A 97 1.72 -13.33 7.66
C LYS A 97 1.57 -14.69 8.36
N VAL A 98 1.74 -14.71 9.69
CA VAL A 98 1.70 -15.95 10.49
C VAL A 98 0.28 -16.48 10.60
N ASN A 99 -0.67 -15.64 11.01
CA ASN A 99 -2.05 -16.08 11.30
C ASN A 99 -2.81 -16.47 10.03
N LEU A 100 -2.56 -15.78 8.90
CA LEU A 100 -3.21 -16.08 7.62
C LEU A 100 -2.42 -17.06 6.76
N ARG A 101 -1.17 -17.37 7.12
CA ARG A 101 -0.25 -18.22 6.34
C ARG A 101 -0.11 -17.75 4.89
N VAL A 102 0.20 -16.47 4.73
CA VAL A 102 0.39 -15.80 3.42
C VAL A 102 1.78 -15.17 3.35
N ASN A 103 2.29 -14.98 2.13
CA ASN A 103 3.33 -13.98 1.91
C ASN A 103 2.69 -12.60 2.02
N LEU A 104 3.44 -11.60 2.45
CA LEU A 104 2.92 -10.24 2.60
C LEU A 104 3.88 -9.24 1.96
N MET A 105 3.36 -8.43 1.03
CA MET A 105 4.03 -7.29 0.43
C MET A 105 3.38 -6.01 0.93
N GLY A 106 4.08 -5.26 1.78
CA GLY A 106 3.70 -3.90 2.18
C GLY A 106 4.60 -2.89 1.48
N TYR A 107 4.08 -1.73 1.10
CA TYR A 107 4.88 -0.67 0.48
C TYR A 107 4.50 0.71 0.99
N ASP A 108 5.46 1.61 1.11
CA ASP A 108 5.18 3.01 1.39
C ASP A 108 4.81 3.75 0.09
N TYR A 109 3.92 4.72 0.19
CA TYR A 109 3.64 5.64 -0.91
C TYR A 109 4.82 6.58 -1.17
N SER A 110 4.88 7.14 -2.38
CA SER A 110 5.79 8.25 -2.68
C SER A 110 5.65 9.36 -1.61
N GLY A 111 6.75 9.71 -0.95
CA GLY A 111 6.81 10.68 0.14
C GLY A 111 6.38 10.18 1.52
N TYR A 112 6.21 8.86 1.71
CA TYR A 112 6.03 8.21 3.01
C TYR A 112 7.27 7.41 3.42
N GLY A 113 7.49 7.25 4.72
CA GLY A 113 8.60 6.49 5.27
C GLY A 113 9.94 6.93 4.67
N ALA A 114 10.72 5.97 4.18
CA ALA A 114 11.99 6.22 3.50
C ALA A 114 11.85 6.39 1.96
N SER A 115 10.63 6.49 1.44
CA SER A 115 10.36 6.68 0.01
C SER A 115 10.57 8.13 -0.43
N THR A 116 11.02 8.32 -1.67
CA THR A 116 11.23 9.65 -2.24
C THR A 116 9.95 10.25 -2.81
N GLY A 117 10.01 11.52 -3.23
CA GLY A 117 8.91 12.20 -3.92
C GLY A 117 7.91 12.85 -2.96
N LYS A 118 6.65 12.96 -3.40
CA LYS A 118 5.55 13.58 -2.64
C LYS A 118 4.28 12.77 -2.83
N PRO A 119 3.42 12.67 -1.82
CA PRO A 119 2.20 11.90 -1.95
C PRO A 119 1.21 12.63 -2.86
N SER A 120 0.60 11.88 -3.77
CA SER A 120 -0.51 12.32 -4.60
C SER A 120 -1.26 11.10 -5.11
N GLU A 121 -2.53 11.24 -5.45
CA GLU A 121 -3.35 10.15 -5.99
C GLU A 121 -2.65 9.40 -7.14
N SER A 122 -2.19 10.15 -8.14
CA SER A 122 -1.48 9.61 -9.30
C SER A 122 -0.13 8.97 -8.97
N ASN A 123 0.53 9.40 -7.88
CA ASN A 123 1.72 8.69 -7.39
C ASN A 123 1.30 7.39 -6.74
N THR A 124 0.31 7.37 -5.83
CA THR A 124 -0.13 6.12 -5.20
C THR A 124 -0.58 5.03 -6.18
N TYR A 125 -1.15 5.43 -7.33
CA TYR A 125 -1.46 4.50 -8.42
C TYR A 125 -0.21 3.98 -9.14
N ALA A 126 0.76 4.84 -9.42
CA ALA A 126 2.04 4.42 -9.99
C ALA A 126 2.84 3.55 -9.02
N ASP A 127 2.74 3.83 -7.71
CA ASP A 127 3.42 3.12 -6.64
C ASP A 127 2.91 1.66 -6.57
N ILE A 128 1.59 1.46 -6.48
CA ILE A 128 1.02 0.09 -6.39
C ILE A 128 1.24 -0.72 -7.67
N GLU A 129 1.22 -0.08 -8.84
CA GLU A 129 1.49 -0.75 -10.11
C GLU A 129 2.94 -1.25 -10.17
N ALA A 130 3.91 -0.45 -9.71
CA ALA A 130 5.31 -0.85 -9.67
C ALA A 130 5.56 -2.01 -8.67
N VAL A 131 4.86 -2.00 -7.53
CA VAL A 131 4.94 -3.09 -6.55
C VAL A 131 4.30 -4.37 -7.08
N TYR A 132 3.18 -4.27 -7.79
CA TYR A 132 2.57 -5.42 -8.47
C TYR A 132 3.50 -6.01 -9.54
N GLU A 133 4.12 -5.15 -10.37
CA GLU A 133 5.10 -5.59 -11.37
C GLU A 133 6.29 -6.30 -10.73
N CYS A 134 6.83 -5.77 -9.62
CA CYS A 134 7.87 -6.44 -8.83
C CYS A 134 7.40 -7.82 -8.32
N LEU A 135 6.20 -7.93 -7.76
CA LEU A 135 5.62 -9.20 -7.33
C LEU A 135 5.49 -10.23 -8.47
N GLU A 136 5.06 -9.78 -9.64
CA GLU A 136 4.88 -10.63 -10.81
C GLU A 136 6.23 -11.08 -11.39
N THR A 137 7.19 -10.17 -11.51
CA THR A 137 8.45 -10.40 -12.22
C THR A 137 9.55 -11.01 -11.35
N GLU A 138 9.72 -10.54 -10.11
CA GLU A 138 10.79 -11.00 -9.21
C GLU A 138 10.35 -12.18 -8.35
N TYR A 139 9.07 -12.22 -7.95
CA TYR A 139 8.52 -13.23 -7.05
C TYR A 139 7.60 -14.24 -7.74
N GLY A 140 7.30 -14.06 -9.03
CA GLY A 140 6.48 -15.00 -9.81
C GLY A 140 5.04 -15.11 -9.33
N VAL A 141 4.51 -14.08 -8.65
CA VAL A 141 3.15 -14.11 -8.10
C VAL A 141 2.13 -13.92 -9.22
N SER A 142 1.27 -14.94 -9.39
CA SER A 142 0.17 -14.86 -10.35
C SER A 142 -1.02 -14.06 -9.79
N GLN A 143 -1.86 -13.50 -10.66
CA GLN A 143 -3.08 -12.80 -10.23
C GLN A 143 -4.01 -13.68 -9.37
N GLU A 144 -4.05 -14.98 -9.64
CA GLU A 144 -4.94 -15.95 -8.98
C GLU A 144 -4.49 -16.30 -7.56
N ASP A 145 -3.24 -15.97 -7.24
CA ASP A 145 -2.63 -16.14 -5.92
C ASP A 145 -2.51 -14.81 -5.15
N LEU A 146 -2.89 -13.69 -5.78
CA LEU A 146 -2.77 -12.34 -5.21
C LEU A 146 -4.08 -11.85 -4.60
N ILE A 147 -4.02 -11.47 -3.33
CA ILE A 147 -5.09 -10.74 -2.64
C ILE A 147 -4.63 -9.30 -2.42
N LEU A 148 -5.46 -8.33 -2.81
CA LEU A 148 -5.20 -6.93 -2.50
C LEU A 148 -5.89 -6.52 -1.21
N TYR A 149 -5.19 -5.82 -0.33
CA TYR A 149 -5.72 -5.29 0.91
C TYR A 149 -5.55 -3.78 0.95
N GLY A 150 -6.64 -3.04 1.13
CA GLY A 150 -6.61 -1.58 1.25
C GLY A 150 -7.23 -1.10 2.54
N GLN A 151 -6.45 -0.40 3.37
CA GLN A 151 -6.95 0.24 4.59
C GLN A 151 -7.17 1.74 4.37
N SER A 152 -8.36 2.26 4.69
CA SER A 152 -8.66 3.70 4.63
C SER A 152 -8.25 4.32 3.28
N VAL A 153 -7.30 5.27 3.26
CA VAL A 153 -6.77 5.90 2.04
C VAL A 153 -6.18 4.88 1.05
N GLY A 154 -5.61 3.78 1.56
CA GLY A 154 -5.04 2.69 0.75
C GLY A 154 -6.08 1.94 -0.10
N SER A 155 -7.37 2.03 0.22
CA SER A 155 -8.44 1.50 -0.64
C SER A 155 -8.42 2.09 -2.06
N GLY A 156 -7.93 3.33 -2.20
CA GLY A 156 -7.76 4.03 -3.46
C GLY A 156 -6.86 3.31 -4.47
N PRO A 157 -5.56 3.16 -4.19
CA PRO A 157 -4.65 2.40 -5.03
C PRO A 157 -5.04 0.92 -5.13
N THR A 158 -5.54 0.30 -4.05
CA THR A 158 -6.05 -1.09 -4.11
C THR A 158 -7.13 -1.27 -5.19
N LEU A 159 -8.17 -0.43 -5.20
CA LEU A 159 -9.24 -0.53 -6.19
C LEU A 159 -8.82 -0.09 -7.59
N HIS A 160 -7.83 0.80 -7.68
CA HIS A 160 -7.19 1.16 -8.94
C HIS A 160 -6.56 -0.05 -9.63
N LEU A 161 -5.77 -0.82 -8.88
CA LEU A 161 -5.13 -2.02 -9.40
C LEU A 161 -6.16 -3.13 -9.64
N ALA A 162 -7.06 -3.37 -8.69
CA ALA A 162 -8.10 -4.41 -8.80
C ALA A 162 -8.97 -4.27 -10.04
N ALA A 163 -9.28 -3.05 -10.47
CA ALA A 163 -10.08 -2.78 -11.67
C ALA A 163 -9.37 -3.17 -12.99
N GLN A 164 -8.07 -3.42 -12.95
CA GLN A 164 -7.23 -3.76 -14.11
C GLN A 164 -6.85 -5.25 -14.14
N LEU A 165 -7.02 -5.98 -13.02
CA LEU A 165 -6.63 -7.39 -12.89
C LEU A 165 -7.86 -8.31 -12.98
N PRO A 166 -8.14 -8.92 -14.14
CA PRO A 166 -9.36 -9.70 -14.35
C PRO A 166 -9.39 -11.04 -13.60
N ARG A 167 -8.23 -11.61 -13.25
CA ARG A 167 -8.11 -12.92 -12.58
C ARG A 167 -7.66 -12.80 -11.11
N LEU A 168 -7.82 -11.62 -10.52
CA LEU A 168 -7.42 -11.37 -9.15
C LEU A 168 -8.15 -12.32 -8.18
N ARG A 169 -7.45 -12.86 -7.18
CA ARG A 169 -8.06 -13.78 -6.20
C ARG A 169 -9.15 -13.12 -5.36
N GLY A 170 -8.92 -11.88 -4.95
CA GLY A 170 -9.87 -11.14 -4.14
C GLY A 170 -9.34 -9.79 -3.67
N VAL A 171 -10.25 -8.99 -3.13
CA VAL A 171 -9.96 -7.68 -2.53
C VAL A 171 -10.51 -7.62 -1.12
N VAL A 172 -9.71 -7.13 -0.18
CA VAL A 172 -10.13 -6.79 1.18
C VAL A 172 -10.08 -5.28 1.35
N LEU A 173 -11.21 -4.70 1.72
CA LEU A 173 -11.37 -3.26 1.97
C LEU A 173 -11.64 -3.05 3.47
N HIS A 174 -10.68 -2.47 4.17
CA HIS A 174 -10.79 -2.20 5.61
C HIS A 174 -10.97 -0.71 5.87
N SER A 175 -12.13 -0.35 6.42
CA SER A 175 -12.51 1.03 6.72
C SER A 175 -12.30 1.94 5.50
N ALA A 176 -12.66 1.41 4.32
CA ALA A 176 -12.36 2.02 3.04
C ALA A 176 -13.08 3.35 2.87
N ILE A 177 -12.40 4.30 2.23
CA ILE A 177 -12.98 5.60 1.92
C ILE A 177 -13.84 5.46 0.66
N LEU A 178 -15.08 5.95 0.73
CA LEU A 178 -15.94 6.04 -0.46
C LEU A 178 -15.34 7.02 -1.48
N SER A 179 -14.78 8.12 -0.95
CA SER A 179 -13.93 9.09 -1.64
C SER A 179 -13.32 10.09 -0.65
N GLY A 180 -12.24 10.80 -1.03
CA GLY A 180 -11.56 11.76 -0.17
C GLY A 180 -12.46 12.90 0.31
N LEU A 181 -13.40 13.34 -0.54
CA LEU A 181 -14.35 14.39 -0.19
C LEU A 181 -15.45 13.92 0.77
N ARG A 182 -15.85 12.64 0.70
CA ARG A 182 -16.87 12.04 1.58
C ARG A 182 -16.36 11.75 2.99
N VAL A 183 -15.04 11.69 3.17
CA VAL A 183 -14.39 11.57 4.48
C VAL A 183 -14.31 12.93 5.18
N LEU A 184 -14.06 14.00 4.42
CA LEU A 184 -13.98 15.37 4.96
C LEU A 184 -15.34 16.03 5.15
N CYS A 185 -16.31 15.74 4.29
CA CYS A 185 -17.66 16.30 4.34
C CYS A 185 -18.68 15.17 4.14
N HIS A 186 -19.71 15.07 5.00
CA HIS A 186 -20.84 14.14 4.83
C HIS A 186 -21.76 14.54 3.65
N VAL A 187 -21.20 14.64 2.45
CA VAL A 187 -21.91 15.11 1.24
C VAL A 187 -22.18 13.95 0.29
N LYS A 188 -23.37 13.97 -0.34
CA LYS A 188 -23.83 12.93 -1.28
C LYS A 188 -23.29 13.10 -2.72
N PHE A 189 -22.54 14.16 -3.00
CA PHE A 189 -22.08 14.51 -4.35
C PHE A 189 -20.58 14.26 -4.57
N THR A 190 -20.23 13.85 -5.79
CA THR A 190 -18.85 13.59 -6.22
C THR A 190 -18.33 14.79 -7.02
N LEU A 191 -17.47 15.62 -6.42
CA LEU A 191 -16.88 16.78 -7.09
C LEU A 191 -15.66 16.41 -7.96
N CYS A 192 -15.21 17.34 -8.82
CA CYS A 192 -14.05 17.16 -9.70
C CYS A 192 -12.70 17.10 -8.94
N PHE A 193 -12.67 17.56 -7.68
CA PHE A 193 -11.50 17.51 -6.79
C PHE A 193 -11.51 16.33 -5.81
N ASP A 194 -12.45 15.41 -6.01
CA ASP A 194 -12.63 14.25 -5.17
C ASP A 194 -11.60 13.16 -5.52
N ILE A 195 -10.65 12.94 -4.62
CA ILE A 195 -9.58 11.95 -4.76
C ILE A 195 -10.15 10.56 -4.43
N TYR A 196 -9.70 9.52 -5.14
CA TYR A 196 -10.12 8.13 -4.91
C TYR A 196 -11.62 7.92 -5.08
N LYS A 197 -12.12 8.14 -6.32
CA LYS A 197 -13.50 7.81 -6.73
C LYS A 197 -13.73 6.29 -6.78
N ASN A 198 -13.58 5.63 -5.63
CA ASN A 198 -13.65 4.20 -5.44
C ASN A 198 -15.00 3.63 -5.86
N VAL A 199 -16.09 4.40 -5.70
CA VAL A 199 -17.45 4.08 -6.17
C VAL A 199 -17.51 3.76 -7.66
N ASN A 200 -16.67 4.39 -8.49
CA ASN A 200 -16.64 4.10 -9.93
C ASN A 200 -15.73 2.90 -10.25
N LYS A 201 -14.67 2.70 -9.47
CA LYS A 201 -13.68 1.65 -9.71
C LYS A 201 -14.18 0.28 -9.27
N ILE A 202 -14.89 0.20 -8.15
CA ILE A 202 -15.43 -1.06 -7.62
C ILE A 202 -16.35 -1.77 -8.62
N ARG A 203 -17.08 -1.03 -9.47
CA ARG A 203 -17.93 -1.59 -10.54
C ARG A 203 -17.16 -2.38 -11.60
N LYS A 204 -15.84 -2.18 -11.70
CA LYS A 204 -14.95 -2.87 -12.64
C LYS A 204 -14.23 -4.07 -12.01
N VAL A 205 -14.30 -4.21 -10.68
CA VAL A 205 -13.67 -5.32 -9.96
C VAL A 205 -14.50 -6.58 -10.19
N LYS A 206 -13.87 -7.64 -10.71
CA LYS A 206 -14.53 -8.89 -11.09
C LYS A 206 -14.38 -10.01 -10.06
N CYS A 207 -13.51 -9.83 -9.08
CA CYS A 207 -13.21 -10.83 -8.06
C CYS A 207 -14.07 -10.64 -6.79
N PRO A 208 -14.09 -11.63 -5.88
CA PRO A 208 -14.74 -11.48 -4.58
C PRO A 208 -14.16 -10.31 -3.77
N VAL A 209 -15.04 -9.53 -3.13
CA VAL A 209 -14.66 -8.38 -2.30
C VAL A 209 -15.19 -8.56 -0.89
N LEU A 210 -14.30 -8.50 0.10
CA LEU A 210 -14.63 -8.41 1.52
C LEU A 210 -14.56 -6.96 1.98
N VAL A 211 -15.62 -6.46 2.61
CA VAL A 211 -15.66 -5.12 3.21
C VAL A 211 -15.74 -5.24 4.72
N ILE A 212 -14.77 -4.65 5.42
CA ILE A 212 -14.72 -4.56 6.88
C ILE A 212 -14.95 -3.10 7.24
N HIS A 213 -16.02 -2.81 7.99
CA HIS A 213 -16.36 -1.46 8.43
C HIS A 213 -16.90 -1.49 9.86
N VAL A 214 -16.58 -0.46 10.64
CA VAL A 214 -17.13 -0.27 11.99
C VAL A 214 -18.20 0.81 11.91
N SER A 215 -19.43 0.48 12.31
CA SER A 215 -20.47 1.47 12.57
C SER A 215 -20.37 1.88 14.03
N VAL A 216 -20.20 3.18 14.28
CA VAL A 216 -20.49 3.76 15.59
C VAL A 216 -21.95 4.20 15.53
N SER A 217 -22.79 3.57 16.34
CA SER A 217 -24.20 3.94 16.51
C SER A 217 -24.35 5.14 17.43
#